data_AF-A0A427YLU1-F1
#
_entry.id   AF-A0A427YLU1-F1
#
_cell.length_a   1.000
_cell.length_b   1.000
_cell.length_c   1.000
_cell.angle_alpha   90.00
_cell.angle_beta   90.00
_cell.angle_gamma   90.00
#
_symmetry.space_group_name_H-M   'P 1'
#
loop_
_entity.id
_entity.type
_entity.pdbx_description
1 polymer ?
#
loop_
_entity_poly.entity_id
_entity_poly.type
_entity_poly.pdbx_seq_one_letter_code
_entity_poly.pdbx_strand_id
1 'polypeptide(L)'
;MMPRRYDPSVHCGPWPPRCLPRPLGVARSLGGAASVSPSLSCKSKSALLFSHQNLGVITVGPNVSTGIRRRADESFLVSSDTTTTPSNHRWSPDDRSLSTGPPKFISTRQLHLTAPSCTPQMSTFSSQPVVIDGKAHLLGRLASVISKQILSGQKVTVVRCEEINISGSFFRNKLKYHNYLHKRHIVNPKKSGPFHHRAPSRILFKAIRGMVPHKTARGAAALKRLSLFEGVPPAQDKVKKMVVPSALRVLRLKPGRKYCTLKRVSHEVGWGYRDVVDRLEEKRKVKGQAYHERKQAALKIRAKAEASVPKSDALVAAGY
;
A
#
# COMPACT_ATOMS: atom_id res chain seq x y z
N MET A 1 34.37 20.12 -45.17
CA MET A 1 33.89 18.91 -44.48
C MET A 1 32.37 18.94 -44.45
N MET A 2 31.72 18.18 -45.35
CA MET A 2 30.27 18.01 -45.42
C MET A 2 29.81 16.93 -44.42
N PRO A 3 28.70 17.09 -43.68
CA PRO A 3 28.12 15.99 -42.93
C PRO A 3 27.28 15.08 -43.84
N ARG A 4 27.56 13.78 -43.75
CA ARG A 4 26.92 12.70 -44.50
C ARG A 4 25.42 12.63 -44.23
N ARG A 5 24.65 12.49 -45.31
CA ARG A 5 23.24 12.08 -45.31
C ARG A 5 23.13 10.68 -44.68
N TYR A 6 22.15 10.50 -43.80
CA TYR A 6 21.79 9.20 -43.23
C TYR A 6 20.75 8.55 -44.15
N ASP A 7 21.08 7.37 -44.65
CA ASP A 7 20.26 6.56 -45.56
C ASP A 7 19.28 5.69 -44.72
N PRO A 8 17.95 5.68 -44.97
CA PRO A 8 17.02 4.86 -44.23
C PRO A 8 16.62 3.64 -45.07
N SER A 9 17.46 2.61 -45.11
CA SER A 9 17.14 1.39 -45.84
C SER A 9 17.56 0.12 -45.11
N VAL A 10 17.05 -0.14 -43.90
CA VAL A 10 16.99 -1.52 -43.38
C VAL A 10 15.81 -1.68 -42.40
N HIS A 11 14.98 -2.71 -42.65
CA HIS A 11 13.95 -3.34 -41.79
C HIS A 11 12.48 -2.99 -42.07
N CYS A 12 11.84 -3.79 -42.92
CA CYS A 12 10.47 -4.27 -42.74
C CYS A 12 10.36 -5.71 -43.27
N GLY A 13 10.68 -6.70 -42.43
CA GLY A 13 10.32 -8.10 -42.67
C GLY A 13 8.93 -8.41 -42.10
N PRO A 14 8.13 -9.26 -42.74
CA PRO A 14 6.73 -9.49 -42.38
C PRO A 14 6.59 -10.36 -41.12
N TRP A 15 5.60 -10.02 -40.29
CA TRP A 15 5.20 -10.74 -39.09
C TRP A 15 4.56 -12.10 -39.45
N PRO A 16 4.76 -13.17 -38.65
CA PRO A 16 4.09 -14.46 -38.86
C PRO A 16 2.60 -14.40 -38.47
N PRO A 17 1.73 -15.21 -39.12
CA PRO A 17 0.29 -15.16 -38.90
C PRO A 17 -0.13 -15.82 -37.57
N ARG A 18 -1.12 -15.21 -36.92
CA ARG A 18 -1.81 -15.75 -35.75
C ARG A 18 -2.63 -16.99 -36.13
N CYS A 19 -2.33 -18.12 -35.52
CA CYS A 19 -3.21 -19.28 -35.49
C CYS A 19 -4.47 -18.97 -34.64
N LEU A 20 -5.64 -18.97 -35.28
CA LEU A 20 -6.95 -19.02 -34.62
C LEU A 20 -7.32 -20.49 -34.36
N PRO A 21 -7.89 -20.85 -33.20
CA PRO A 21 -8.50 -22.16 -33.02
C PRO A 21 -9.88 -22.23 -33.71
N ARG A 22 -10.11 -23.32 -34.44
CA ARG A 22 -11.38 -23.71 -35.08
C ARG A 22 -12.49 -23.94 -34.04
N PRO A 23 -13.78 -23.67 -34.38
CA PRO A 23 -14.91 -24.13 -33.59
C PRO A 23 -15.22 -25.60 -33.92
N LEU A 24 -15.39 -26.42 -32.87
CA LEU A 24 -15.89 -27.78 -32.97
C LEU A 24 -17.39 -27.78 -33.27
N GLY A 25 -17.79 -28.76 -34.09
CA GLY A 25 -19.05 -28.81 -34.80
C GLY A 25 -20.31 -29.00 -33.96
N VAL A 26 -21.40 -28.54 -34.57
CA VAL A 26 -22.79 -28.73 -34.17
C VAL A 26 -23.22 -30.12 -34.62
N ALA A 27 -23.59 -30.99 -33.68
CA ALA A 27 -24.34 -32.21 -33.97
C ALA A 27 -25.80 -32.02 -33.52
N ARG A 28 -26.70 -31.99 -34.50
CA ARG A 28 -28.14 -32.18 -34.36
C ARG A 28 -28.41 -33.64 -33.98
N SER A 29 -29.30 -33.90 -33.01
CA SER A 29 -30.18 -35.06 -33.07
C SER A 29 -31.60 -34.66 -32.69
N LEU A 30 -32.54 -35.29 -33.39
CA LEU A 30 -33.98 -35.06 -33.41
C LEU A 30 -34.71 -36.10 -32.54
N GLY A 31 -35.87 -35.72 -32.01
CA GLY A 31 -36.96 -36.59 -31.53
C GLY A 31 -36.79 -37.15 -30.12
N GLY A 32 -37.80 -37.26 -29.24
CA GLY A 32 -39.24 -37.02 -29.31
C GLY A 32 -39.94 -37.87 -28.22
N ALA A 33 -41.07 -37.39 -27.68
CA ALA A 33 -42.08 -38.10 -26.85
C ALA A 33 -41.63 -38.54 -25.42
N ALA A 34 -42.45 -38.57 -24.35
CA ALA A 34 -43.84 -38.25 -24.06
C ALA A 34 -44.02 -38.12 -22.52
N SER A 35 -45.12 -37.48 -22.09
CA SER A 35 -45.98 -37.68 -20.89
C SER A 35 -45.38 -38.31 -19.61
N VAL A 36 -45.63 -37.83 -18.39
CA VAL A 36 -46.91 -37.95 -17.64
C VAL A 36 -46.80 -37.13 -16.33
N SER A 37 -47.84 -36.35 -15.99
CA SER A 37 -48.10 -35.84 -14.63
C SER A 37 -48.92 -36.88 -13.83
N PRO A 38 -48.93 -36.85 -12.48
CA PRO A 38 -50.11 -36.25 -11.86
C PRO A 38 -49.90 -35.56 -10.48
N SER A 39 -50.71 -34.50 -10.32
CA SER A 39 -51.48 -33.98 -9.16
C SER A 39 -51.19 -34.39 -7.70
N LEU A 40 -51.33 -33.40 -6.80
CA LEU A 40 -52.11 -33.40 -5.52
C LEU A 40 -52.04 -31.97 -4.90
N SER A 41 -53.03 -31.07 -5.08
CA SER A 41 -54.17 -30.73 -4.16
C SER A 41 -53.79 -30.62 -2.67
N CYS A 42 -53.70 -29.46 -1.99
CA CYS A 42 -54.65 -28.37 -1.61
C CYS A 42 -55.30 -28.53 -0.21
N LYS A 43 -55.36 -27.40 0.54
CA LYS A 43 -56.09 -27.07 1.81
C LYS A 43 -55.35 -27.43 3.12
N SER A 44 -55.39 -26.69 4.24
CA SER A 44 -56.34 -25.70 4.77
C SER A 44 -55.72 -24.85 5.91
N LYS A 45 -56.39 -23.73 6.24
CA LYS A 45 -56.16 -22.71 7.29
C LYS A 45 -56.13 -23.27 8.73
N SER A 46 -55.51 -22.54 9.66
CA SER A 46 -56.12 -22.10 10.94
C SER A 46 -55.23 -21.11 11.71
N ALA A 47 -55.89 -20.11 12.28
CA ALA A 47 -55.34 -19.07 13.16
C ALA A 47 -55.35 -19.53 14.63
N LEU A 48 -54.47 -18.99 15.47
CA LEU A 48 -54.69 -18.85 16.92
C LEU A 48 -53.85 -17.68 17.48
N LEU A 49 -54.49 -16.97 18.42
CA LEU A 49 -54.11 -15.74 19.11
C LEU A 49 -53.23 -15.99 20.37
N PHE A 50 -52.83 -14.87 21.01
CA PHE A 50 -52.22 -14.69 22.34
C PHE A 50 -50.71 -14.94 22.43
N SER A 51 -49.87 -14.13 23.10
CA SER A 51 -50.11 -13.22 24.23
C SER A 51 -49.07 -12.08 24.27
N HIS A 52 -49.51 -10.92 24.77
CA HIS A 52 -48.67 -9.86 25.34
C HIS A 52 -47.80 -10.40 26.49
N GLN A 53 -46.59 -9.86 26.68
CA GLN A 53 -46.20 -9.03 27.84
C GLN A 53 -44.68 -8.75 27.90
N ASN A 54 -44.38 -7.49 28.25
CA ASN A 54 -43.22 -6.97 28.98
C ASN A 54 -41.79 -7.16 28.43
N LEU A 55 -41.11 -6.04 28.20
CA LEU A 55 -40.18 -5.48 29.19
C LEU A 55 -39.78 -4.04 28.80
N GLY A 56 -39.75 -3.18 29.82
CA GLY A 56 -39.72 -1.73 29.72
C GLY A 56 -38.42 -1.13 29.19
N VAL A 57 -38.59 -0.04 28.44
CA VAL A 57 -37.52 0.90 28.11
C VAL A 57 -37.48 1.96 29.19
N ILE A 58 -36.33 2.02 29.86
CA ILE A 58 -35.98 2.99 30.88
C ILE A 58 -35.93 4.40 30.26
N THR A 59 -36.63 5.31 30.93
CA THR A 59 -36.65 6.75 30.75
C THR A 59 -35.26 7.37 30.79
N VAL A 60 -34.93 8.21 29.81
CA VAL A 60 -33.80 9.16 29.92
C VAL A 60 -34.39 10.57 30.00
N GLY A 61 -34.48 11.10 31.21
CA GLY A 61 -34.78 12.51 31.46
C GLY A 61 -33.51 13.38 31.32
N PRO A 62 -33.65 14.67 30.94
CA PRO A 62 -32.56 15.59 30.70
C PRO A 62 -32.11 16.27 32.00
N ASN A 63 -30.84 16.69 32.09
CA ASN A 63 -30.45 17.67 33.10
C ASN A 63 -29.56 18.78 32.52
N VAL A 64 -30.06 19.99 32.70
CA VAL A 64 -29.48 21.33 32.48
C VAL A 64 -28.58 21.60 33.71
N SER A 65 -27.44 22.29 33.68
CA SER A 65 -27.34 23.76 33.71
C SER A 65 -25.89 24.20 33.97
N THR A 66 -25.44 25.22 33.21
CA THR A 66 -24.68 26.42 33.62
C THR A 66 -23.35 26.34 34.41
N GLY A 67 -22.35 27.06 33.89
CA GLY A 67 -21.16 27.46 34.65
C GLY A 67 -20.27 28.46 33.89
N ILE A 68 -20.70 29.73 33.84
CA ILE A 68 -19.91 30.89 33.38
C ILE A 68 -18.92 31.29 34.50
N ARG A 69 -17.65 31.56 34.18
CA ARG A 69 -16.86 32.63 34.82
C ARG A 69 -15.74 33.13 33.89
N ARG A 70 -15.70 34.46 33.77
CA ARG A 70 -14.71 35.31 33.08
C ARG A 70 -13.62 35.78 34.07
N ARG A 71 -12.59 36.44 33.50
CA ARG A 71 -11.58 37.38 34.08
C ARG A 71 -10.39 36.70 34.77
N ALA A 72 -9.15 37.21 34.74
CA ALA A 72 -8.51 38.43 34.23
C ALA A 72 -7.00 38.08 34.07
N ASP A 73 -6.30 38.57 33.04
CA ASP A 73 -5.40 39.75 33.06
C ASP A 73 -4.46 39.84 34.28
N GLU A 74 -3.16 39.61 34.04
CA GLU A 74 -1.98 40.39 34.52
C GLU A 74 -0.77 39.86 33.71
N SER A 75 -0.17 40.57 32.75
CA SER A 75 0.73 41.74 32.85
C SER A 75 1.87 41.59 33.85
N PHE A 76 3.05 41.21 33.36
CA PHE A 76 4.30 41.83 33.82
C PHE A 76 5.25 42.02 32.64
N LEU A 77 5.83 43.21 32.62
CA LEU A 77 6.53 43.88 31.52
C LEU A 77 7.99 44.10 32.01
N VAL A 78 8.87 44.53 31.08
CA VAL A 78 10.21 45.14 31.32
C VAL A 78 11.35 44.09 31.45
N SER A 79 12.46 44.07 30.70
CA SER A 79 13.14 45.12 29.91
C SER A 79 14.25 44.59 28.96
N SER A 80 14.39 45.29 27.81
CA SER A 80 15.61 45.83 27.16
C SER A 80 16.87 45.01 26.80
N ASP A 81 17.31 45.26 25.54
CA ASP A 81 18.70 45.37 25.02
C ASP A 81 19.49 44.06 24.77
N THR A 82 20.26 43.85 23.69
CA THR A 82 20.82 44.69 22.62
C THR A 82 21.20 43.82 21.40
N THR A 83 21.24 44.46 20.23
CA THR A 83 21.90 44.08 18.97
C THR A 83 23.29 43.43 19.11
N THR A 84 23.64 42.46 18.24
CA THR A 84 24.87 42.43 17.41
C THR A 84 24.90 41.19 16.49
N THR A 85 24.92 41.43 15.18
CA THR A 85 25.30 40.47 14.12
C THR A 85 26.81 40.22 14.11
N PRO A 86 27.29 39.03 13.68
CA PRO A 86 28.58 38.95 13.02
C PRO A 86 28.48 38.44 11.58
N SER A 87 29.18 39.19 10.74
CA SER A 87 29.40 39.04 9.32
C SER A 87 30.42 37.96 8.96
N ASN A 88 30.30 37.50 7.72
CA ASN A 88 31.23 36.69 6.93
C ASN A 88 32.72 37.08 7.06
N HIS A 89 33.57 36.06 7.26
CA HIS A 89 34.95 36.02 6.75
C HIS A 89 35.15 34.61 6.15
N ARG A 90 35.01 34.43 4.84
CA ARG A 90 36.05 34.51 3.79
C ARG A 90 37.30 33.68 4.13
N TRP A 91 37.30 32.45 3.59
CA TRP A 91 38.49 31.61 3.41
C TRP A 91 39.36 32.15 2.27
N SER A 92 40.68 32.11 2.46
CA SER A 92 41.64 31.96 1.36
C SER A 92 42.84 31.13 1.84
N PRO A 93 43.52 30.41 0.92
CA PRO A 93 44.42 29.31 1.21
C PRO A 93 45.91 29.70 1.12
N ASP A 94 46.74 28.72 1.47
CA ASP A 94 48.15 28.52 1.10
C ASP A 94 49.21 28.77 2.20
N ASP A 95 49.91 27.66 2.52
CA ASP A 95 51.35 27.45 2.29
C ASP A 95 52.21 26.95 3.49
N ARG A 96 52.97 25.88 3.15
CA ARG A 96 54.28 25.42 3.68
C ARG A 96 54.37 24.44 4.87
N SER A 97 54.48 23.18 4.47
CA SER A 97 55.60 22.25 4.72
C SER A 97 56.68 22.63 5.74
N LEU A 98 56.98 21.71 6.68
CA LEU A 98 58.32 21.12 6.88
C LEU A 98 58.25 19.94 7.88
N SER A 99 58.98 18.89 7.53
CA SER A 99 59.14 17.63 8.27
C SER A 99 60.29 17.72 9.28
N THR A 100 60.20 17.00 10.40
CA THR A 100 61.35 16.39 11.08
C THR A 100 60.90 15.29 12.07
N GLY A 101 61.40 14.06 11.87
CA GLY A 101 61.79 13.11 12.93
C GLY A 101 60.74 12.14 13.48
N PRO A 102 61.00 10.80 13.46
CA PRO A 102 60.17 9.82 14.16
C PRO A 102 60.77 9.43 15.52
N PRO A 103 59.97 9.28 16.58
CA PRO A 103 60.39 8.48 17.74
C PRO A 103 59.81 7.06 17.68
N LYS A 104 60.71 6.08 17.73
CA LYS A 104 60.43 4.68 18.07
C LYS A 104 60.10 4.60 19.57
N PHE A 105 58.96 4.04 19.98
CA PHE A 105 58.92 3.14 21.14
C PHE A 105 57.55 2.45 21.39
N ILE A 106 57.67 1.18 21.77
CA ILE A 106 56.76 0.33 22.56
C ILE A 106 55.50 -0.23 21.88
N SER A 107 55.65 -1.49 21.46
CA SER A 107 54.59 -2.49 21.37
C SER A 107 53.90 -2.65 22.73
N THR A 108 52.73 -2.02 22.89
CA THR A 108 51.71 -2.49 23.82
C THR A 108 50.64 -3.24 23.01
N ARG A 109 50.50 -4.53 23.30
CA ARG A 109 49.40 -5.37 22.82
C ARG A 109 48.09 -4.80 23.35
N GLN A 110 47.45 -3.95 22.56
CA GLN A 110 46.09 -3.54 22.83
C GLN A 110 45.15 -4.56 22.20
N LEU A 111 44.56 -5.39 23.08
CA LEU A 111 43.42 -6.25 22.76
C LEU A 111 42.27 -5.35 22.31
N HIS A 112 42.19 -5.10 21.00
CA HIS A 112 41.01 -4.51 20.41
C HIS A 112 39.91 -5.57 20.47
N LEU A 113 39.01 -5.40 21.43
CA LEU A 113 37.68 -6.01 21.40
C LEU A 113 37.04 -5.57 20.09
N THR A 114 37.09 -6.44 19.10
CA THR A 114 36.37 -6.29 17.84
C THR A 114 34.89 -6.29 18.21
N ALA A 115 34.28 -5.11 18.17
CA ALA A 115 32.83 -4.98 18.19
C ALA A 115 32.27 -5.96 17.14
N PRO A 116 31.24 -6.76 17.45
CA PRO A 116 30.58 -7.55 16.44
C PRO A 116 30.07 -6.56 15.40
N SER A 117 30.71 -6.58 14.23
CA SER A 117 30.28 -5.85 13.06
C SER A 117 28.79 -6.14 12.91
N CYS A 118 27.95 -5.13 13.15
CA CYS A 118 26.56 -5.14 12.73
C CYS A 118 26.60 -5.19 11.20
N THR A 119 26.74 -6.40 10.67
CA THR A 119 26.51 -6.68 9.27
C THR A 119 25.07 -6.25 9.03
N PRO A 120 24.81 -5.27 8.15
CA PRO A 120 23.45 -5.03 7.72
C PRO A 120 23.00 -6.36 7.11
N GLN A 121 22.04 -7.04 7.75
CA GLN A 121 21.43 -8.25 7.23
C GLN A 121 21.13 -8.02 5.76
N MET A 122 21.89 -8.67 4.89
CA MET A 122 21.64 -8.62 3.47
C MET A 122 20.23 -9.16 3.27
N SER A 123 19.34 -8.31 2.76
CA SER A 123 17.98 -8.69 2.43
C SER A 123 18.05 -9.93 1.55
N THR A 124 17.61 -11.07 2.07
CA THR A 124 17.53 -12.31 1.30
C THR A 124 16.58 -12.07 0.13
N PHE A 125 17.12 -12.02 -1.08
CA PHE A 125 16.32 -11.87 -2.29
C PHE A 125 15.39 -13.06 -2.41
N SER A 126 14.09 -12.88 -2.15
CA SER A 126 13.13 -13.94 -2.37
C SER A 126 12.77 -13.99 -3.85
N SER A 127 12.90 -15.17 -4.47
CA SER A 127 12.42 -15.41 -5.84
C SER A 127 10.92 -15.15 -5.98
N GLN A 128 10.17 -15.40 -4.89
CA GLN A 128 8.74 -15.18 -4.79
C GLN A 128 8.38 -13.69 -4.66
N PRO A 129 7.28 -13.24 -5.27
CA PRO A 129 6.84 -11.85 -5.18
C PRO A 129 6.35 -11.51 -3.77
N VAL A 130 6.87 -10.42 -3.20
CA VAL A 130 6.40 -9.90 -1.92
C VAL A 130 5.08 -9.18 -2.15
N VAL A 131 3.99 -9.71 -1.59
CA VAL A 131 2.66 -9.10 -1.66
C VAL A 131 2.49 -8.18 -0.47
N ILE A 132 2.30 -6.88 -0.73
CA ILE A 132 2.13 -5.83 0.27
C ILE A 132 0.66 -5.42 0.29
N ASP A 133 0.10 -5.34 1.50
CA ASP A 133 -1.18 -4.73 1.74
C ASP A 133 -1.06 -3.20 1.79
N GLY A 134 -1.83 -2.48 0.97
CA GLY A 134 -1.86 -1.01 0.95
C GLY A 134 -2.77 -0.37 2.00
N LYS A 135 -3.55 -1.17 2.74
CA LYS A 135 -4.52 -0.66 3.73
C LYS A 135 -3.83 0.15 4.82
N ALA A 136 -4.30 1.38 5.00
CA ALA A 136 -3.85 2.29 6.06
C ALA A 136 -2.37 2.68 6.02
N HIS A 137 -1.70 2.54 4.88
CA HIS A 137 -0.34 3.06 4.68
C HIS A 137 -0.35 4.52 4.23
N LEU A 138 0.71 5.26 4.56
CA LEU A 138 0.93 6.60 4.04
C LEU A 138 1.60 6.51 2.66
N LEU A 139 0.95 7.08 1.63
CA LEU A 139 1.34 6.99 0.22
C LEU A 139 2.84 7.21 -0.02
N GLY A 140 3.38 8.33 0.43
CA GLY A 140 4.79 8.68 0.18
C GLY A 140 5.78 7.78 0.94
N ARG A 141 5.45 7.40 2.18
CA ARG A 141 6.32 6.53 2.99
C ARG A 141 6.36 5.11 2.41
N LEU A 142 5.21 4.59 2.00
CA LEU A 142 5.12 3.30 1.34
C LEU A 142 5.88 3.31 0.01
N ALA A 143 5.70 4.35 -0.81
CA ALA A 143 6.38 4.49 -2.10
C ALA A 143 7.91 4.50 -1.96
N SER A 144 8.44 5.14 -0.92
CA SER A 144 9.89 5.20 -0.66
C SER A 144 10.49 3.85 -0.29
N VAL A 145 9.78 3.03 0.48
CA VAL A 145 10.25 1.68 0.83
C VAL A 145 10.20 0.80 -0.43
N ILE A 146 9.10 0.87 -1.16
CA ILE A 146 8.91 0.06 -2.37
C ILE A 146 9.95 0.41 -3.44
N SER A 147 10.23 1.69 -3.69
CA SER A 147 11.20 2.10 -4.71
C SER A 147 12.58 1.51 -4.45
N LYS A 148 13.04 1.49 -3.20
CA LYS A 148 14.32 0.88 -2.83
C LYS A 148 14.31 -0.63 -3.03
N GLN A 149 13.25 -1.32 -2.61
CA GLN A 149 13.14 -2.78 -2.76
C GLN A 149 13.18 -3.22 -4.23
N ILE A 150 12.46 -2.50 -5.09
CA ILE A 150 12.43 -2.79 -6.52
C ILE A 150 13.82 -2.56 -7.16
N LEU A 151 14.52 -1.50 -6.75
CA LEU A 151 15.88 -1.20 -7.23
C LEU A 151 16.90 -2.23 -6.74
N SER A 152 16.70 -2.81 -5.55
CA SER A 152 17.52 -3.92 -5.06
C SER A 152 17.32 -5.19 -5.89
N GLY A 153 16.15 -5.40 -6.50
CA GLY A 153 15.87 -6.60 -7.28
C GLY A 153 14.57 -7.31 -6.93
N GLN A 154 13.92 -6.91 -5.83
CA GLN A 154 12.74 -7.60 -5.31
C GLN A 154 11.54 -7.41 -6.25
N LYS A 155 10.80 -8.50 -6.49
CA LYS A 155 9.48 -8.45 -7.13
C LYS A 155 8.45 -8.07 -6.06
N VAL A 156 7.75 -6.96 -6.27
CA VAL A 156 6.82 -6.39 -5.29
C VAL A 156 5.45 -6.22 -5.93
N THR A 157 4.44 -6.73 -5.25
CA THR A 157 3.05 -6.51 -5.64
C THR A 157 2.31 -5.78 -4.53
N VAL A 158 1.69 -4.65 -4.82
CA VAL A 158 0.85 -3.93 -3.87
C VAL A 158 -0.60 -4.14 -4.21
N VAL A 159 -1.37 -4.41 -3.18
CA VAL A 159 -2.78 -4.76 -3.27
C VAL A 159 -3.60 -3.81 -2.41
N ARG A 160 -4.87 -3.56 -2.77
CA ARG A 160 -5.73 -2.57 -2.10
C ARG A 160 -5.18 -1.14 -2.14
N CYS A 161 -4.76 -0.69 -3.32
CA CYS A 161 -4.24 0.67 -3.48
C CYS A 161 -5.27 1.76 -3.14
N GLU A 162 -6.57 1.47 -3.21
CA GLU A 162 -7.67 2.37 -2.84
C GLU A 162 -7.69 2.72 -1.35
N GLU A 163 -7.26 1.80 -0.47
CA GLU A 163 -7.27 1.98 0.98
C GLU A 163 -6.02 2.70 1.54
N ILE A 164 -5.11 3.13 0.66
CA ILE A 164 -3.93 3.93 1.04
C ILE A 164 -4.37 5.31 1.52
N ASN A 165 -3.65 5.85 2.51
CA ASN A 165 -3.90 7.16 3.08
C ASN A 165 -2.88 8.21 2.65
N ILE A 166 -3.34 9.46 2.65
CA ILE A 166 -2.50 10.65 2.57
C ILE A 166 -2.81 11.51 3.79
N SER A 167 -1.78 12.09 4.40
CA SER A 167 -1.95 13.00 5.52
C SER A 167 -2.59 14.33 5.10
N GLY A 168 -3.30 14.97 6.03
CA GLY A 168 -4.04 16.21 5.78
C GLY A 168 -5.51 15.97 5.49
N SER A 169 -6.28 17.08 5.50
CA SER A 169 -7.70 17.02 5.18
C SER A 169 -7.95 16.61 3.73
N PHE A 170 -9.10 16.00 3.49
CA PHE A 170 -9.55 15.64 2.16
C PHE A 170 -9.58 16.86 1.22
N PHE A 171 -10.13 17.99 1.67
CA PHE A 171 -10.23 19.21 0.87
C PHE A 171 -8.86 19.73 0.41
N ARG A 172 -7.87 19.75 1.30
CA ARG A 172 -6.50 20.16 0.95
C ARG A 172 -5.91 19.26 -0.12
N ASN A 173 -6.12 17.96 0.00
CA ASN A 173 -5.53 16.99 -0.92
C ASN A 173 -6.26 16.98 -2.27
N LYS A 174 -7.57 17.25 -2.28
CA LYS A 174 -8.37 17.52 -3.49
C LYS A 174 -7.81 18.74 -4.23
N LEU A 175 -7.64 19.88 -3.57
CA LEU A 175 -7.07 21.09 -4.18
C LEU A 175 -5.67 20.86 -4.76
N LYS A 176 -4.79 20.18 -4.02
CA LYS A 176 -3.46 19.80 -4.53
C LYS A 176 -3.54 18.97 -5.82
N TYR A 177 -4.52 18.07 -5.89
CA TYR A 177 -4.71 17.24 -7.08
C TYR A 177 -5.31 18.06 -8.24
N HIS A 178 -6.29 18.94 -8.01
CA HIS A 178 -6.81 19.85 -9.04
C HIS A 178 -5.73 20.80 -9.59
N ASN A 179 -4.84 21.32 -8.74
CA ASN A 179 -3.68 22.10 -9.20
C ASN A 179 -2.75 21.27 -10.11
N TYR A 180 -2.66 19.96 -9.89
CA TYR A 180 -1.96 19.07 -10.82
C TYR A 180 -2.73 18.88 -12.13
N LEU A 181 -4.06 18.77 -12.08
CA LEU A 181 -4.91 18.65 -13.28
C LEU A 181 -4.81 19.85 -14.22
N HIS A 182 -4.67 21.05 -13.66
CA HIS A 182 -4.52 22.28 -14.45
C HIS A 182 -3.20 22.32 -15.25
N LYS A 183 -2.21 21.49 -14.90
CA LYS A 183 -0.95 21.39 -15.65
C LYS A 183 -1.18 20.66 -16.97
N ARG A 184 -1.01 21.37 -18.08
CA ARG A 184 -1.05 20.81 -19.44
C ARG A 184 0.01 21.48 -20.30
N HIS A 185 0.50 20.75 -21.31
CA HIS A 185 1.27 21.37 -22.38
C HIS A 185 0.30 22.20 -23.25
N ILE A 186 0.62 23.47 -23.47
CA ILE A 186 -0.30 24.44 -24.11
C ILE A 186 -0.56 24.07 -25.57
N VAL A 187 0.51 23.75 -26.33
CA VAL A 187 0.42 23.52 -27.79
C VAL A 187 -0.21 22.17 -28.12
N ASN A 188 0.31 21.09 -27.54
CA ASN A 188 -0.19 19.73 -27.77
C ASN A 188 -0.28 18.95 -26.46
N PRO A 189 -1.45 18.93 -25.81
CA PRO A 189 -1.64 18.26 -24.52
C PRO A 189 -1.62 16.73 -24.62
N LYS A 190 -1.89 16.15 -25.79
CA LYS A 190 -1.95 14.68 -25.98
C LYS A 190 -0.57 14.03 -26.03
N LYS A 191 0.40 14.68 -26.71
CA LYS A 191 1.73 14.10 -26.97
C LYS A 191 2.76 14.42 -25.88
N SER A 192 2.93 15.71 -25.58
CA SER A 192 4.03 16.20 -24.74
C SER A 192 3.58 16.66 -23.35
N GLY A 193 2.31 16.43 -23.01
CA GLY A 193 1.70 16.86 -21.75
C GLY A 193 1.90 15.86 -20.60
N PRO A 194 1.77 16.33 -19.34
CA PRO A 194 1.67 15.44 -18.19
C PRO A 194 0.42 14.55 -18.28
N PHE A 195 0.60 13.23 -18.14
CA PHE A 195 -0.53 12.30 -18.08
C PHE A 195 -1.20 12.28 -16.71
N HIS A 196 -2.51 12.43 -16.74
CA HIS A 196 -3.36 12.64 -15.59
C HIS A 196 -4.10 11.35 -15.21
N HIS A 197 -3.44 10.46 -14.45
CA HIS A 197 -4.03 9.17 -14.08
C HIS A 197 -4.96 9.26 -12.86
N ARG A 198 -6.19 8.77 -12.99
CA ARG A 198 -7.24 8.82 -11.95
C ARG A 198 -7.26 7.66 -10.98
N ALA A 199 -6.85 6.47 -11.41
CA ALA A 199 -6.90 5.28 -10.58
C ALA A 199 -5.89 5.35 -9.40
N PRO A 200 -6.26 4.91 -8.18
CA PRO A 200 -5.37 4.93 -6.99
C PRO A 200 -4.00 4.26 -7.20
N SER A 201 -3.98 3.10 -7.84
CA SER A 201 -2.84 2.29 -8.27
C SER A 201 -1.93 3.07 -9.21
N ARG A 202 -2.49 3.82 -10.15
CA ARG A 202 -1.73 4.67 -11.07
C ARG A 202 -1.21 5.94 -10.38
N ILE A 203 -1.92 6.46 -9.39
CA ILE A 203 -1.43 7.55 -8.53
C ILE A 203 -0.22 7.06 -7.72
N LEU A 204 -0.31 5.86 -7.12
CA LEU A 204 0.82 5.24 -6.43
C LEU A 204 1.98 4.94 -7.39
N PHE A 205 1.69 4.43 -8.59
CA PHE A 205 2.70 4.20 -9.64
C PHE A 205 3.45 5.49 -9.97
N LYS A 206 2.74 6.61 -10.12
CA LYS A 206 3.36 7.90 -10.39
C LYS A 206 4.28 8.35 -9.25
N ALA A 207 3.87 8.13 -8.00
CA ALA A 207 4.70 8.42 -6.83
C ALA A 207 5.99 7.57 -6.82
N ILE A 208 5.87 6.26 -7.07
CA ILE A 208 7.03 5.35 -7.12
C ILE A 208 7.94 5.69 -8.32
N ARG A 209 7.36 5.94 -9.50
CA ARG A 209 8.10 6.34 -10.70
C ARG A 209 8.87 7.65 -10.50
N GLY A 210 8.36 8.56 -9.69
CA GLY A 210 9.06 9.80 -9.30
C GLY A 210 10.28 9.56 -8.41
N MET A 211 10.34 8.43 -7.70
CA MET A 211 11.44 8.03 -6.82
C MET A 211 12.44 7.06 -7.49
N VAL A 212 12.20 6.66 -8.75
CA VAL A 212 13.03 5.71 -9.51
C VAL A 212 13.62 6.41 -10.73
N PRO A 213 14.91 6.19 -11.09
CA PRO A 213 15.54 6.74 -12.29
C PRO A 213 15.01 6.05 -13.58
N HIS A 214 13.73 6.26 -13.89
CA HIS A 214 12.95 5.55 -14.90
C HIS A 214 13.35 5.83 -16.35
N LYS A 215 14.20 6.83 -16.61
CA LYS A 215 14.77 7.09 -17.94
C LYS A 215 15.91 6.11 -18.28
N THR A 216 16.51 5.47 -17.27
CA THR A 216 17.59 4.49 -17.45
C THR A 216 17.03 3.09 -17.66
N ALA A 217 17.79 2.22 -18.32
CA ALA A 217 17.43 0.80 -18.49
C ALA A 217 17.22 0.09 -17.14
N ARG A 218 18.07 0.38 -16.14
CA ARG A 218 17.95 -0.16 -14.78
C ARG A 218 16.62 0.24 -14.13
N GLY A 219 16.25 1.52 -14.22
CA GLY A 219 14.98 2.01 -13.67
C GLY A 219 13.75 1.47 -14.40
N ALA A 220 13.83 1.31 -15.73
CA ALA A 220 12.78 0.68 -16.51
C ALA A 220 12.59 -0.80 -16.14
N ALA A 221 13.68 -1.56 -15.98
CA ALA A 221 13.65 -2.94 -15.51
C ALA A 221 13.09 -3.06 -14.08
N ALA A 222 13.44 -2.12 -13.20
CA ALA A 222 12.86 -2.02 -11.87
C ALA A 222 11.34 -1.85 -11.93
N LEU A 223 10.81 -0.88 -12.68
CA LEU A 223 9.35 -0.66 -12.77
C LEU A 223 8.58 -1.88 -13.31
N LYS A 224 9.19 -2.73 -14.15
CA LYS A 224 8.59 -3.99 -14.62
C LYS A 224 8.39 -5.03 -13.50
N ARG A 225 9.16 -4.96 -12.40
CA ARG A 225 9.02 -5.86 -11.24
C ARG A 225 7.86 -5.48 -10.31
N LEU A 226 7.29 -4.27 -10.51
CA LEU A 226 6.22 -3.74 -9.68
C LEU A 226 4.85 -4.04 -10.30
N SER A 227 3.97 -4.65 -9.51
CA SER A 227 2.56 -4.80 -9.86
C SER A 227 1.68 -4.08 -8.83
N LEU A 228 0.68 -3.32 -9.28
CA LEU A 228 -0.20 -2.54 -8.41
C LEU A 228 -1.66 -2.82 -8.78
N PHE A 229 -2.47 -3.17 -7.79
CA PHE A 229 -3.87 -3.53 -7.99
C PHE A 229 -4.80 -2.72 -7.07
N GLU A 230 -5.99 -2.40 -7.60
CA GLU A 230 -7.14 -1.98 -6.78
C GLU A 230 -7.90 -3.22 -6.32
N GLY A 231 -8.27 -3.27 -5.04
CA GLY A 231 -8.75 -4.49 -4.40
C GLY A 231 -7.69 -5.59 -4.44
N VAL A 232 -8.10 -6.83 -4.17
CA VAL A 232 -7.25 -8.03 -4.27
C VAL A 232 -7.70 -8.90 -5.46
N PRO A 233 -6.83 -9.10 -6.47
CA PRO A 233 -7.14 -10.01 -7.55
C PRO A 233 -7.17 -11.48 -7.06
N PRO A 234 -7.93 -12.38 -7.72
CA PRO A 234 -8.09 -13.77 -7.29
C PRO A 234 -6.76 -14.53 -7.10
N ALA A 235 -5.74 -14.22 -7.92
CA ALA A 235 -4.42 -14.84 -7.82
C ALA A 235 -3.69 -14.53 -6.50
N GLN A 236 -4.00 -13.40 -5.85
CA GLN A 236 -3.32 -12.92 -4.64
C GLN A 236 -4.19 -13.04 -3.39
N ASP A 237 -5.38 -13.63 -3.49
CA ASP A 237 -6.27 -13.73 -2.35
C ASP A 237 -5.75 -14.70 -1.28
N LYS A 238 -5.25 -15.85 -1.74
CA LYS A 238 -4.67 -16.92 -0.90
C LYS A 238 -3.29 -16.60 -0.34
N VAL A 239 -2.59 -15.63 -0.92
CA VAL A 239 -1.22 -15.26 -0.53
C VAL A 239 -1.27 -14.39 0.74
N LYS A 240 -0.36 -14.65 1.68
CA LYS A 240 -0.19 -13.82 2.88
C LYS A 240 0.25 -12.42 2.45
N LYS A 241 -0.57 -11.42 2.76
CA LYS A 241 -0.25 -10.02 2.50
C LYS A 241 0.61 -9.48 3.65
N MET A 242 1.75 -8.90 3.32
CA MET A 242 2.70 -8.32 4.25
C MET A 242 2.39 -6.84 4.48
N VAL A 243 2.78 -6.32 5.64
CA VAL A 243 2.57 -4.93 6.03
C VAL A 243 3.91 -4.27 6.26
N VAL A 244 4.10 -3.05 5.74
CA VAL A 244 5.30 -2.25 6.00
C VAL A 244 5.08 -1.36 7.25
N PRO A 245 5.66 -1.69 8.42
CA PRO A 245 5.37 -0.97 9.66
C PRO A 245 5.88 0.48 9.64
N SER A 246 7.00 0.76 8.95
CA SER A 246 7.55 2.11 8.82
C SER A 246 6.64 3.08 8.05
N ALA A 247 5.67 2.56 7.30
CA ALA A 247 4.74 3.33 6.48
C ALA A 247 3.29 3.32 6.99
N LEU A 248 2.98 2.60 8.07
CA LEU A 248 1.64 2.56 8.64
C LEU A 248 1.20 3.92 9.19
N ARG A 249 -0.02 4.34 8.85
CA ARG A 249 -0.61 5.59 9.32
C ARG A 249 -0.68 5.66 10.84
N VAL A 250 -1.16 4.59 11.48
CA VAL A 250 -1.38 4.55 12.94
C VAL A 250 -0.08 4.79 13.71
N LEU A 251 1.04 4.28 13.19
CA LEU A 251 2.35 4.43 13.84
C LEU A 251 3.04 5.76 13.52
N ARG A 252 2.71 6.41 12.40
CA ARG A 252 3.46 7.56 11.87
C ARG A 252 2.72 8.89 11.94
N LEU A 253 1.39 8.86 12.01
CA LEU A 253 0.57 10.06 12.10
C LEU A 253 0.09 10.21 13.54
N LYS A 254 0.34 11.38 14.15
CA LYS A 254 -0.15 11.69 15.50
C LYS A 254 -1.69 11.51 15.54
N PRO A 255 -2.24 10.85 16.57
CA PRO A 255 -3.68 10.75 16.76
C PRO A 255 -4.36 12.13 16.71
N GLY A 256 -5.59 12.19 16.18
CA GLY A 256 -6.35 13.43 15.99
C GLY A 256 -6.01 14.23 14.72
N ARG A 257 -4.93 13.90 14.00
CA ARG A 257 -4.64 14.55 12.71
C ARG A 257 -5.50 13.98 11.59
N LYS A 258 -6.14 14.87 10.82
CA LYS A 258 -6.97 14.51 9.66
C LYS A 258 -6.11 13.84 8.58
N TYR A 259 -6.70 12.83 7.93
CA TYR A 259 -6.14 12.12 6.78
C TYR A 259 -7.22 11.93 5.73
N CYS A 260 -6.83 11.57 4.51
CA CYS A 260 -7.76 11.18 3.46
C CYS A 260 -7.39 9.81 2.90
N THR A 261 -8.39 9.07 2.41
CA THR A 261 -8.20 7.84 1.63
C THR A 261 -8.03 8.16 0.16
N LEU A 262 -7.13 7.43 -0.52
CA LEU A 262 -6.92 7.56 -1.96
C LEU A 262 -8.19 7.25 -2.75
N LYS A 263 -8.99 6.29 -2.27
CA LYS A 263 -10.31 5.97 -2.81
C LYS A 263 -11.20 7.20 -3.01
N ARG A 264 -11.34 8.04 -1.97
CA ARG A 264 -12.18 9.24 -2.01
C ARG A 264 -11.61 10.31 -2.95
N VAL A 265 -10.29 10.53 -2.90
CA VAL A 265 -9.61 11.48 -3.79
C VAL A 265 -9.79 11.07 -5.25
N SER A 266 -9.56 9.79 -5.56
CA SER A 266 -9.60 9.24 -6.91
C SER A 266 -11.01 9.33 -7.51
N HIS A 267 -12.04 8.99 -6.73
CA HIS A 267 -13.44 9.09 -7.15
C HIS A 267 -13.80 10.51 -7.62
N GLU A 268 -13.45 11.51 -6.81
CA GLU A 268 -13.77 12.92 -7.07
C GLU A 268 -13.05 13.53 -8.28
N VAL A 269 -11.91 12.94 -8.67
CA VAL A 269 -11.16 13.41 -9.84
C VAL A 269 -11.56 12.69 -11.13
N GLY A 270 -12.51 11.75 -11.05
CA GLY A 270 -13.07 11.04 -12.21
C GLY A 270 -12.73 9.54 -12.28
N TRP A 271 -12.46 8.87 -11.16
CA TRP A 271 -12.31 7.41 -11.14
C TRP A 271 -13.67 6.72 -10.90
N GLY A 272 -14.26 6.17 -11.97
CA GLY A 272 -15.61 5.57 -11.95
C GLY A 272 -15.70 4.11 -11.44
N TYR A 273 -14.57 3.44 -11.19
CA TYR A 273 -14.59 2.01 -10.81
C TYR A 273 -14.70 1.76 -9.30
N ARG A 274 -14.96 2.80 -8.50
CA ARG A 274 -15.09 2.71 -7.04
C ARG A 274 -16.09 1.63 -6.63
N ASP A 275 -17.31 1.70 -7.14
CA ASP A 275 -18.40 0.82 -6.72
C ASP A 275 -18.25 -0.60 -7.27
N VAL A 276 -17.51 -0.76 -8.37
CA VAL A 276 -17.13 -2.08 -8.90
C VAL A 276 -16.15 -2.76 -7.95
N VAL A 277 -15.11 -2.03 -7.53
CA VAL A 277 -14.11 -2.56 -6.59
C VAL A 277 -14.75 -2.88 -5.24
N ASP A 278 -15.64 -2.03 -4.74
CA ASP A 278 -16.34 -2.25 -3.46
C ASP A 278 -17.16 -3.55 -3.47
N ARG A 279 -17.95 -3.78 -4.52
CA ARG A 279 -18.72 -5.03 -4.68
C ARG A 279 -17.83 -6.27 -4.76
N LEU A 280 -16.69 -6.18 -5.44
CA LEU A 280 -15.74 -7.30 -5.54
C LEU A 280 -15.05 -7.58 -4.21
N GLU A 281 -14.68 -6.54 -3.48
CA GLU A 281 -14.05 -6.64 -2.16
C GLU A 281 -15.01 -7.18 -1.09
N GLU A 282 -16.29 -6.79 -1.13
CA GLU A 282 -17.34 -7.35 -0.28
C GLU A 282 -17.52 -8.85 -0.52
N LYS A 283 -17.67 -9.26 -1.79
CA LYS A 283 -17.72 -10.68 -2.17
C LYS A 283 -16.48 -11.45 -1.68
N ARG A 284 -15.30 -10.83 -1.76
CA ARG A 284 -14.05 -11.44 -1.29
C ARG A 284 -14.01 -11.56 0.24
N LYS A 285 -14.49 -10.55 0.98
CA LYS A 285 -14.54 -10.57 2.44
C LYS A 285 -15.44 -11.69 2.97
N VAL A 286 -16.61 -11.90 2.36
CA VAL A 286 -17.50 -13.02 2.71
C VAL A 286 -16.81 -14.36 2.50
N LYS A 287 -16.18 -14.58 1.34
CA LYS A 287 -15.38 -15.79 1.06
C LYS A 287 -14.22 -15.95 2.06
N GLY A 288 -13.58 -14.86 2.43
CA GLY A 288 -12.49 -14.82 3.40
C GLY A 288 -12.92 -15.19 4.81
N GLN A 289 -14.10 -14.74 5.25
CA GLN A 289 -14.68 -15.10 6.55
C GLN A 289 -14.97 -16.60 6.63
N ALA A 290 -15.67 -17.16 5.63
CA ALA A 290 -15.95 -18.59 5.58
C ALA A 290 -14.67 -19.46 5.49
N TYR A 291 -13.61 -18.97 4.84
CA TYR A 291 -12.30 -19.63 4.88
C TYR A 291 -11.65 -19.56 6.27
N HIS A 292 -11.71 -18.40 6.92
CA HIS A 292 -11.10 -18.17 8.22
C HIS A 292 -11.75 -19.00 9.33
N GLU A 293 -13.08 -19.10 9.36
CA GLU A 293 -13.83 -19.93 10.31
C GLU A 293 -13.43 -21.40 10.19
N ARG A 294 -13.39 -21.93 8.97
CA ARG A 294 -12.91 -23.31 8.70
C ARG A 294 -11.46 -23.49 9.14
N LYS A 295 -10.59 -22.51 8.87
CA LYS A 295 -9.19 -22.53 9.31
C LYS A 295 -9.07 -22.52 10.83
N GLN A 296 -9.85 -21.69 11.53
CA GLN A 296 -9.86 -21.64 12.99
C GLN A 296 -10.36 -22.94 13.62
N ALA A 297 -11.42 -23.54 13.08
CA ALA A 297 -11.89 -24.85 13.53
C ALA A 297 -10.79 -25.92 13.37
N ALA A 298 -10.12 -25.97 12.21
CA ALA A 298 -9.00 -26.87 11.98
C ALA A 298 -7.81 -26.61 12.92
N LEU A 299 -7.47 -25.34 13.20
CA LEU A 299 -6.41 -24.99 14.13
C LEU A 299 -6.74 -25.40 15.57
N LYS A 300 -8.00 -25.26 16.00
CA LYS A 300 -8.44 -25.74 17.33
C LYS A 300 -8.31 -27.25 17.46
N ILE A 301 -8.65 -28.00 16.40
CA ILE A 301 -8.48 -29.46 16.37
C ILE A 301 -7.00 -29.83 16.44
N ARG A 302 -6.14 -29.15 15.66
CA ARG A 302 -4.68 -29.36 15.70
C ARG A 302 -4.09 -29.07 17.07
N ALA A 303 -4.47 -27.95 17.69
CA ALA A 303 -4.01 -27.59 19.03
C ALA A 303 -4.43 -28.62 20.09
N LYS A 304 -5.66 -29.18 19.99
CA LYS A 304 -6.09 -30.28 20.86
C LYS A 304 -5.28 -31.55 20.65
N ALA A 305 -4.98 -31.90 19.40
CA ALA A 305 -4.13 -33.04 19.07
C ALA A 305 -2.69 -32.84 19.58
N GLU A 306 -2.10 -31.67 19.35
CA GLU A 306 -0.76 -31.30 19.85
C GLU A 306 -0.69 -31.35 21.38
N ALA A 307 -1.74 -30.91 22.09
CA ALA A 307 -1.79 -30.97 23.55
C ALA A 307 -1.92 -32.41 24.09
N SER A 308 -2.47 -33.34 23.31
CA SER A 308 -2.59 -34.75 23.72
C SER A 308 -1.31 -35.56 23.54
N VAL A 309 -0.35 -35.07 22.75
CA VAL A 309 0.93 -35.74 22.50
C VAL A 309 1.94 -35.35 23.60
N PRO A 310 2.61 -36.31 24.26
CA PRO A 310 3.64 -35.99 25.25
C PRO A 310 4.80 -35.22 24.61
N LYS A 311 5.19 -34.10 25.20
CA LYS A 311 6.32 -33.30 24.73
C LYS A 311 7.64 -33.98 25.12
N SER A 312 8.60 -34.03 24.19
CA SER A 312 9.95 -34.50 24.49
C SER A 312 10.73 -33.44 25.25
N ASP A 313 11.59 -33.86 26.19
CA ASP A 313 12.39 -32.97 27.04
C ASP A 313 13.29 -32.03 26.22
N ALA A 314 13.77 -32.50 25.06
CA ALA A 314 14.56 -31.70 24.13
C ALA A 314 13.79 -30.50 23.53
N LEU A 315 12.49 -30.65 23.25
CA LEU A 315 11.66 -29.55 22.75
C LEU A 315 11.30 -28.56 23.86
N VAL A 316 11.07 -29.07 25.07
CA VAL A 316 10.82 -28.23 26.25
C VAL A 316 12.07 -27.40 26.59
N ALA A 317 13.26 -28.00 26.55
CA ALA A 317 14.52 -27.29 26.75
C ALA A 317 14.76 -26.18 25.71
N ALA A 318 14.26 -26.36 24.48
CA ALA A 318 14.33 -25.38 23.41
C ALA A 318 13.15 -24.37 23.41
N GLY A 319 12.19 -24.51 24.33
CA GLY A 319 11.06 -23.59 24.51
C GLY A 319 9.89 -23.78 23.52
N TYR A 320 9.74 -24.96 22.92
CA TYR A 320 8.65 -25.32 22.00
C TYR A 320 7.52 -26.14 22.67
#